data_AF-A0A838QKR4-F1
#
_entry.id   AF-A0A838QKR4-F1
#
_cell.length_a   1.000
_cell.length_b   1.000
_cell.length_c   1.000
_cell.angle_alpha   90.00
_cell.angle_beta   90.00
_cell.angle_gamma   90.00
#
_symmetry.space_group_name_H-M   'P 1'
#
loop_
_entity.id
_entity.type
_entity.pdbx_description
1 polymer ?
#
loop_
_entity_poly.entity_id
_entity_poly.type
_entity_poly.pdbx_seq_one_letter_code
_entity_poly.pdbx_strand_id
1 'polypeptide(L)' 'MPFKSKAQRRKFAELLVKGEISEETFEEWNRETGGANLPERVKPASKKTARSKAASRGKSSKSKPGTKPGTKRRAK' A
#
# COMPACT_ATOMS: atom_id res chain seq x y z
N MET A 1 4.09 19.34 -15.91
CA MET A 1 3.99 17.87 -15.77
C MET A 1 4.81 17.45 -14.55
N PRO A 2 4.19 16.98 -13.48
CA PRO A 2 4.90 16.65 -12.25
C PRO A 2 5.61 15.30 -12.37
N PHE A 3 6.82 15.17 -11.82
CA PHE A 3 7.56 13.90 -11.82
C PHE A 3 6.84 12.87 -10.94
N LYS A 4 6.77 11.62 -11.41
CA LYS A 4 6.15 10.53 -10.63
C LYS A 4 7.14 9.81 -9.71
N SER A 5 8.44 9.94 -10.00
CA SER A 5 9.51 9.30 -9.23
C SER A 5 10.84 10.04 -9.34
N LYS A 6 11.72 9.81 -8.37
CA LYS A 6 13.09 10.36 -8.37
C LYS A 6 13.90 9.86 -9.57
N ALA A 7 13.73 8.60 -9.97
CA ALA A 7 14.39 8.04 -11.15
C ALA A 7 13.98 8.75 -12.46
N GLN A 8 12.71 9.17 -12.55
CA GLN A 8 12.24 9.94 -13.70
C GLN A 8 12.93 11.30 -13.75
N ARG A 9 13.00 12.03 -12.64
CA ARG A 9 13.71 13.32 -12.54
C ARG A 9 15.19 13.22 -12.96
N ARG A 10 15.87 12.12 -12.62
CA ARG A 10 17.26 11.86 -13.04
C ARG A 10 17.41 11.70 -14.56
N LYS A 11 16.53 10.90 -15.18
CA LYS A 11 16.53 10.76 -16.65
C LYS A 11 16.27 12.08 -17.37
N PHE A 12 15.40 12.93 -16.83
CA PHE A 12 15.16 14.24 -17.43
C PHE A 12 16.32 15.22 -17.20
N ALA A 13 17.05 15.11 -16.09
CA ALA A 13 18.30 15.86 -15.92
C ALA A 13 19.37 15.45 -16.96
N GLU A 14 19.47 14.16 -17.29
CA GLU A 14 20.34 13.69 -18.38
C GLU A 14 19.94 14.28 -19.75
N LEU A 15 18.63 14.39 -20.02
CA LEU A 15 18.12 15.02 -21.25
C LEU A 15 18.40 16.53 -21.30
N LEU A 16 18.38 17.21 -20.15
CA LEU A 16 18.77 18.63 -20.05
C LEU A 16 20.25 18.80 -20.36
N VAL A 17 21.12 17.95 -19.79
CA VAL A 17 22.57 17.97 -20.07
C VAL A 17 22.84 17.66 -21.56
N LYS A 18 22.02 16.80 -22.17
CA LYS A 18 22.09 16.48 -23.60
C LYS A 18 21.52 17.59 -24.49
N GLY A 19 20.82 18.57 -23.94
CA GLY A 19 20.19 19.68 -24.68
C GLY A 19 18.90 19.31 -25.41
N GLU A 20 18.28 18.17 -25.09
CA GLU A 20 17.01 17.73 -25.70
C GLU A 20 15.78 18.36 -25.03
N ILE A 21 15.96 18.99 -23.86
CA ILE A 21 14.91 19.75 -23.16
C ILE A 21 15.46 21.11 -22.70
N SER A 22 14.59 22.12 -22.64
CA SER A 22 14.92 23.44 -22.09
C SER A 22 14.97 23.40 -20.55
N GLU A 23 15.84 24.21 -19.95
CA GLU A 23 15.92 24.43 -18.50
C GLU A 23 14.58 24.91 -17.95
N GLU A 24 13.89 25.79 -18.67
CA GLU A 24 12.56 26.31 -18.32
C GLU A 24 11.53 25.19 -18.15
N THR A 25 11.53 24.22 -19.08
CA THR A 25 10.63 23.05 -19.03
C THR A 25 10.93 22.15 -17.82
N PHE A 26 12.21 21.96 -17.51
CA PHE A 26 12.61 21.16 -16.35
C PHE A 26 12.28 21.87 -15.03
N GLU A 27 12.45 23.19 -14.97
CA GLU A 27 12.14 24.01 -13.81
C GLU A 27 10.65 24.08 -13.52
N GLU A 28 9.80 24.24 -14.53
CA GLU A 28 8.34 24.17 -14.37
C GLU A 28 7.91 22.84 -13.75
N TRP A 29 8.47 21.73 -14.23
CA TRP A 29 8.16 20.39 -13.71
C TRP A 29 8.73 20.17 -12.31
N ASN A 30 9.89 20.76 -11.99
CA ASN A 30 10.46 20.78 -10.64
C ASN A 30 9.62 21.59 -9.67
N ARG A 31 9.09 22.73 -10.10
CA ARG A 31 8.27 23.61 -9.28
C ARG A 31 6.95 22.93 -8.92
N GLU A 32 6.35 22.23 -9.88
CA GLU A 32 5.12 21.45 -9.67
C GLU A 32 5.34 20.25 -8.72
N THR A 33 6.56 19.69 -8.68
CA THR A 33 6.91 18.51 -7.86
C THR A 33 7.54 18.87 -6.50
N GLY A 34 8.04 20.11 -6.34
CA GLY A 34 9.13 20.53 -5.45
C GLY A 34 8.99 20.33 -3.93
N GLY A 35 7.85 19.83 -3.45
CA GLY A 35 7.64 19.49 -2.03
C GLY A 35 7.19 18.06 -1.76
N ALA A 36 6.91 17.26 -2.80
CA ALA A 36 6.37 15.93 -2.62
C ALA A 36 7.48 14.91 -2.31
N ASN A 37 7.27 14.07 -1.29
CA ASN A 37 8.17 12.97 -0.98
C ASN A 37 7.97 11.85 -2.01
N LEU A 38 8.67 11.95 -3.14
CA LEU A 38 8.52 11.00 -4.24
C LEU A 38 9.22 9.67 -3.92
N PRO A 39 8.58 8.53 -4.25
CA PRO A 39 9.26 7.24 -4.23
C PRO A 39 10.42 7.21 -5.23
N GLU A 40 11.44 6.40 -4.92
CA GLU A 40 12.61 6.22 -5.77
C GLU A 40 12.23 5.71 -7.17
N ARG A 41 11.39 4.67 -7.20
CA ARG A 41 10.80 4.06 -8.39
C ARG A 41 9.36 3.67 -8.12
N VAL A 42 8.44 4.04 -9.01
CA VAL A 42 7.06 3.55 -8.94
C VAL A 42 7.07 2.06 -9.25
N LYS A 43 6.85 1.22 -8.23
CA LYS A 43 6.62 -0.21 -8.45
C LYS A 43 5.19 -0.38 -8.98
N PRO A 44 4.98 -1.12 -10.08
CA PRO A 44 3.63 -1.45 -10.50
C PRO A 44 2.96 -2.21 -9.35
N ALA A 45 1.79 -1.75 -8.92
CA ALA A 45 1.02 -2.47 -7.92
C ALA A 45 0.76 -3.86 -8.47
N SER A 46 1.35 -4.89 -7.84
CA SER A 46 1.04 -6.27 -8.17
C SER A 46 -0.46 -6.43 -8.01
N LYS A 47 -1.20 -6.64 -9.10
CA LYS A 47 -2.60 -7.08 -9.04
C LYS A 47 -2.58 -8.29 -8.14
N LYS A 48 -3.09 -8.15 -6.91
CA LYS A 48 -3.37 -9.32 -6.08
C LYS A 48 -4.43 -10.06 -6.87
N THR A 49 -4.04 -11.11 -7.60
CA THR A 49 -4.99 -12.10 -8.07
C THR A 49 -5.83 -12.45 -6.86
N ALA A 50 -7.10 -12.07 -6.89
CA ALA A 50 -8.02 -12.36 -5.82
C ALA A 50 -8.00 -13.88 -5.67
N ARG A 51 -7.30 -14.38 -4.64
CA ARG A 51 -7.46 -15.77 -4.23
C ARG A 51 -8.90 -15.86 -3.79
N SER A 52 -9.74 -16.40 -4.67
CA SER A 52 -11.11 -16.80 -4.37
C SER A 52 -11.05 -17.63 -3.09
N LYS A 53 -11.55 -17.07 -1.99
CA LYS A 53 -11.70 -17.78 -0.71
C LYS A 53 -12.91 -18.70 -0.84
N ALA A 54 -12.75 -19.74 -1.64
CA ALA A 54 -13.70 -20.85 -1.75
C ALA A 54 -13.16 -22.04 -0.96
N ALA A 55 -13.36 -22.00 0.36
CA ALA A 55 -13.34 -23.12 1.30
C ALA A 55 -13.56 -22.50 2.70
N SER A 56 -14.49 -22.90 3.54
CA SER A 56 -15.22 -24.16 3.61
C SER A 56 -16.48 -23.95 4.43
N ARG A 57 -17.57 -24.55 3.99
CA ARG A 57 -18.79 -24.81 4.75
C ARG A 57 -18.41 -25.58 6.02
N GLY A 58 -18.24 -24.87 7.14
CA GLY A 58 -18.04 -25.47 8.46
C GLY A 58 -19.32 -25.32 9.26
N LYS A 59 -20.12 -26.38 9.32
CA LYS A 59 -21.31 -26.53 10.17
C LYS A 59 -21.03 -25.99 11.59
N SER A 60 -21.75 -24.96 12.02
CA SER A 60 -21.83 -24.56 13.44
C SER A 60 -22.75 -25.54 14.20
N SER A 61 -22.33 -26.81 14.29
CA SER A 61 -22.94 -27.75 15.22
C SER A 61 -22.28 -27.60 16.59
N LYS A 62 -23.00 -26.92 17.49
CA LYS A 62 -23.11 -27.23 18.92
C LYS A 62 -21.83 -27.67 19.65
N SER A 63 -21.20 -26.72 20.34
CA SER A 63 -20.39 -27.03 21.53
C SER A 63 -20.29 -25.79 22.43
N LYS A 64 -21.21 -25.69 23.42
CA LYS A 64 -20.96 -24.90 24.63
C LYS A 64 -20.14 -25.79 25.56
N PRO A 65 -18.84 -25.52 25.78
CA PRO A 65 -18.08 -26.25 26.78
C PRO A 65 -18.58 -25.86 28.18
N GLY A 66 -18.74 -26.87 29.02
CA GLY A 66 -19.22 -26.70 30.39
C GLY A 66 -18.25 -25.90 31.24
N THR A 67 -18.79 -24.91 31.95
CA THR A 67 -18.14 -24.31 33.11
C THR A 67 -19.02 -24.57 34.32
N LYS A 68 -18.61 -25.52 35.15
CA LYS A 68 -18.85 -25.54 36.60
C LYS A 68 -17.47 -25.74 37.22
N PRO A 69 -17.09 -24.98 38.27
CA PRO A 69 -17.67 -25.28 39.58
C PRO A 69 -17.85 -24.07 40.52
N GLY A 70 -18.72 -24.27 41.52
CA GLY A 70 -18.67 -23.53 42.79
C GLY A 70 -19.57 -22.31 42.90
N THR A 71 -20.64 -22.41 43.69
CA THR A 71 -20.75 -21.79 45.04
C THR A 71 -22.18 -22.01 45.58
N LYS A 72 -22.27 -22.16 46.91
CA LYS A 72 -23.46 -22.21 47.78
C LYS A 72 -24.09 -23.58 47.98
N ARG A 73 -23.42 -24.32 48.89
CA ARG A 73 -24.02 -25.35 49.74
C ARG A 73 -25.20 -24.77 50.53
N ARG A 74 -26.14 -25.68 50.77
CA ARG A 74 -27.50 -25.56 51.29
C ARG A 74 -27.63 -24.87 52.65
N ALA A 75 -28.85 -24.36 52.83
CA ALA A 75 -29.52 -24.04 54.08
C ALA A 75 -29.39 -25.11 55.17
N LYS A 76 -29.41 -24.64 56.41
CA LYS A 76 -29.97 -25.32 57.57
C LYS A 76 -30.85 -24.31 58.30
#